data_AF-A0A9E3I7U3-F1
#
_entry.id   AF-A0A9E3I7U3-F1
#
_cell.length_a   1.000
_cell.length_b   1.000
_cell.length_c   1.000
_cell.angle_alpha   90.00
_cell.angle_beta   90.00
_cell.angle_gamma   90.00
#
_symmetry.space_group_name_H-M   'P 1'
#
loop_
_entity.id
_entity.type
_entity.pdbx_description
1 polymer ?
#
loop_
_entity_poly.entity_id
_entity_poly.type
_entity_poly.pdbx_seq_one_letter_code
_entity_poly.pdbx_strand_id
1 'polypeptide(L)'
;MTKTNNTLASAVIASIKNRSSRIHNPLKRDERDGSMLVASYNVHKCVGTDGRFDPERIIEVIREMNPDVIALQEADQRFGERSGLLDLPRLRLETGLMPVPVLHKPKSHGWRGNVLLFKEGVVRDVHQVALPGLEPRGALVAEIDIEAREGLRIIAAHLGLLRWARRQQADTILDIIGRREERPTLLMGDFNEWRLGPGSALTRLESVFGPLPTPIPSYPARMPVLSLDRIMANRADLIAEMAVHDTPLARKASDHLPLLARIDLCAGSLG
;
A
#
# COMPACT_ATOMS: atom_id res chain seq x y z
N MET A 1 -7.90 32.26 -0.74
CA MET A 1 -7.35 30.90 -0.64
C MET A 1 -5.87 30.95 -0.98
N THR A 2 -5.01 30.90 0.03
CA THR A 2 -3.55 30.90 -0.13
C THR A 2 -3.14 29.60 -0.82
N LYS A 3 -2.61 29.72 -2.04
CA LYS A 3 -2.01 28.60 -2.78
C LYS A 3 -0.74 28.19 -2.03
N THR A 4 -0.82 27.20 -1.14
CA THR A 4 0.37 26.57 -0.58
C THR A 4 1.00 25.72 -1.68
N ASN A 5 1.99 26.29 -2.38
CA ASN A 5 2.86 25.54 -3.26
C ASN A 5 3.58 24.47 -2.43
N ASN A 6 3.15 23.22 -2.59
CA ASN A 6 3.67 22.09 -1.82
C ASN A 6 5.00 21.63 -2.44
N THR A 7 6.06 22.34 -2.09
CA THR A 7 7.45 22.06 -2.51
C THR A 7 8.07 20.94 -1.66
N LEU A 8 9.20 20.38 -2.11
CA LEU A 8 9.96 19.42 -1.30
C LEU A 8 10.37 20.03 0.05
N ALA A 9 10.85 21.28 0.04
CA ALA A 9 11.24 21.98 1.25
C ALA A 9 10.08 22.18 2.23
N SER A 10 8.88 22.54 1.75
CA SER A 10 7.71 22.68 2.62
C SER A 10 7.26 21.36 3.23
N ALA A 11 7.30 20.26 2.46
CA ALA A 11 6.98 18.93 2.97
C ALA A 11 7.97 18.49 4.08
N VAL A 12 9.27 18.74 3.88
CA VAL A 12 10.30 18.46 4.88
C VAL A 12 10.10 19.28 6.15
N ILE A 13 9.89 20.60 6.03
CA ILE A 13 9.68 21.49 7.18
C ILE A 13 8.44 21.07 7.97
N ALA A 14 7.33 20.76 7.29
CA ALA A 14 6.11 20.30 7.95
C ALA A 14 6.32 18.97 8.68
N SER A 15 7.05 18.02 8.07
CA SER A 15 7.35 16.73 8.70
C SER A 15 8.18 16.89 9.98
N ILE A 16 9.22 17.74 9.95
CA ILE A 16 10.09 17.99 11.13
C ILE A 16 9.29 18.59 12.28
N LYS A 17 8.44 19.59 11.99
CA LYS A 17 7.59 20.23 13.02
C LYS A 17 6.64 19.23 13.69
N ASN A 18 6.13 18.27 12.93
CA ASN A 18 5.17 17.27 13.41
C ASN A 18 5.83 15.98 13.93
N ARG A 19 7.16 15.93 14.06
CA ARG A 19 7.88 14.73 14.50
C ARG A 19 7.60 14.38 15.96
N SER A 20 7.55 15.39 16.84
CA SER A 20 7.38 15.21 18.28
C SER A 20 5.97 14.77 18.69
N SER A 21 4.98 14.91 17.81
CA SER A 21 3.60 14.47 18.03
C SER A 21 3.31 13.06 17.49
N ARG A 22 4.30 12.38 16.88
CA ARG A 22 4.17 10.97 16.45
C ARG A 22 4.30 10.05 17.66
N ILE A 23 3.23 9.94 18.45
CA ILE A 23 3.16 8.96 19.53
C ILE A 23 3.37 7.56 18.92
N HIS A 24 4.44 6.89 19.34
CA HIS A 24 4.84 5.55 18.93
C HIS A 24 3.99 4.48 19.62
N ASN A 25 2.68 4.49 19.39
CA ASN A 25 1.88 3.33 19.73
C ASN A 25 1.77 2.45 18.48
N PRO A 26 2.22 1.18 18.53
CA PRO A 26 2.04 0.30 17.40
C PRO A 26 0.55 0.16 17.13
N LEU A 27 0.13 0.50 15.91
CA LEU A 27 -1.21 0.19 15.43
C LEU A 27 -1.39 -1.33 15.50
N LYS A 28 -2.35 -1.77 16.32
CA LYS A 28 -2.69 -3.18 16.46
C LYS A 28 -4.14 -3.40 16.06
N ARG A 29 -4.45 -4.64 15.70
CA ARG A 29 -5.82 -5.11 15.58
C ARG A 29 -6.55 -4.86 16.89
N ASP A 30 -7.77 -4.33 16.82
CA ASP A 30 -8.69 -4.40 17.96
C ASP A 30 -9.46 -5.72 17.86
N GLU A 31 -9.16 -6.66 18.76
CA GLU A 31 -9.76 -7.99 18.81
C GLU A 31 -11.26 -7.95 19.16
N ARG A 32 -11.77 -6.81 19.65
CA ARG A 32 -13.15 -6.69 20.15
C ARG A 32 -14.17 -6.24 19.11
N ASP A 33 -13.77 -5.81 17.90
CA ASP A 33 -14.66 -5.00 17.04
C ASP A 33 -14.74 -5.43 15.56
N GLY A 34 -14.28 -6.64 15.20
CA GLY A 34 -14.28 -7.08 13.79
C GLY A 34 -13.42 -6.20 12.88
N SER A 35 -12.45 -5.48 13.47
CA SER A 35 -11.50 -4.62 12.76
C SER A 35 -10.39 -5.44 12.11
N MET A 36 -9.89 -4.93 10.99
CA MET A 36 -8.82 -5.54 10.19
C MET A 36 -7.61 -4.63 10.14
N LEU A 37 -6.41 -5.20 10.22
CA LEU A 37 -5.18 -4.45 9.99
C LEU A 37 -4.69 -4.67 8.56
N VAL A 38 -4.60 -3.60 7.78
CA VAL A 38 -4.04 -3.63 6.43
C VAL A 38 -2.73 -2.86 6.36
N ALA A 39 -1.82 -3.26 5.48
CA ALA A 39 -0.54 -2.60 5.29
C ALA A 39 -0.15 -2.43 3.82
N SER A 40 0.63 -1.39 3.55
CA SER A 40 1.36 -1.21 2.29
C SER A 40 2.85 -1.07 2.57
N TYR A 41 3.68 -1.78 1.82
CA TYR A 41 5.13 -1.74 2.02
C TYR A 41 5.92 -1.93 0.72
N ASN A 42 6.63 -0.89 0.28
CA ASN A 42 7.67 -1.03 -0.74
C ASN A 42 8.90 -1.66 -0.10
N VAL A 43 9.26 -2.88 -0.55
CA VAL A 43 10.33 -3.68 0.06
C VAL A 43 11.70 -3.42 -0.57
N HIS A 44 11.80 -2.49 -1.52
CA HIS A 44 13.05 -2.12 -2.19
C HIS A 44 13.86 -3.32 -2.71
N LYS A 45 13.17 -4.32 -3.28
CA LYS A 45 13.78 -5.59 -3.72
C LYS A 45 14.54 -6.32 -2.62
N CYS A 46 14.07 -6.19 -1.38
CA CYS A 46 14.70 -6.70 -0.18
C CYS A 46 16.14 -6.20 0.03
N VAL A 47 16.50 -5.05 -0.53
CA VAL A 47 17.80 -4.41 -0.30
C VAL A 47 17.64 -3.34 0.77
N GLY A 48 18.31 -3.54 1.90
CA GLY A 48 18.24 -2.61 3.02
C GLY A 48 18.95 -1.29 2.78
N THR A 49 18.78 -0.35 3.71
CA THR A 49 19.49 0.94 3.70
C THR A 49 21.00 0.81 3.98
N ASP A 50 21.45 -0.40 4.35
CA ASP A 50 22.85 -0.83 4.41
C ASP A 50 23.37 -1.42 3.08
N GLY A 51 22.55 -1.43 2.03
CA GLY A 51 22.88 -1.95 0.70
C GLY A 51 22.91 -3.47 0.59
N ARG A 52 22.49 -4.21 1.63
CA ARG A 52 22.50 -5.67 1.66
C ARG A 52 21.15 -6.23 1.23
N PHE A 53 21.18 -7.19 0.30
CA PHE A 53 20.02 -8.01 -0.03
C PHE A 53 19.76 -9.01 1.09
N ASP A 54 18.60 -8.90 1.74
CA ASP A 54 18.23 -9.69 2.92
C ASP A 54 16.68 -9.78 3.03
N PRO A 55 16.04 -10.73 2.31
CA PRO A 55 14.58 -10.92 2.33
C PRO A 55 14.03 -11.33 3.69
N GLU A 56 14.87 -11.85 4.59
CA GLU A 56 14.48 -12.24 5.94
C GLU A 56 14.03 -11.04 6.77
N ARG A 57 14.72 -9.90 6.63
CA ARG A 57 14.32 -8.65 7.29
C ARG A 57 12.92 -8.22 6.90
N ILE A 58 12.52 -8.49 5.65
CA ILE A 58 11.17 -8.16 5.18
C ILE A 58 10.14 -9.06 5.86
N ILE A 59 10.40 -10.37 5.95
CA ILE A 59 9.52 -11.31 6.65
C ILE A 59 9.41 -10.92 8.14
N GLU A 60 10.52 -10.58 8.79
CA GLU A 60 10.55 -10.12 10.19
C GLU A 60 9.76 -8.82 10.39
N VAL A 61 9.88 -7.82 9.51
CA VAL A 61 9.07 -6.58 9.56
C VAL A 61 7.58 -6.90 9.37
N ILE A 62 7.22 -7.81 8.46
CA ILE A 62 5.83 -8.25 8.28
C ILE A 62 5.31 -8.91 9.56
N ARG A 63 6.14 -9.69 10.25
CA ARG A 63 5.78 -10.29 11.55
C ARG A 63 5.62 -9.26 12.66
N GLU A 64 6.47 -8.24 12.73
CA GLU A 64 6.33 -7.14 13.69
C GLU A 64 4.97 -6.44 13.54
N MET A 65 4.54 -6.22 12.29
CA MET A 65 3.26 -5.59 11.97
C MET A 65 2.06 -6.52 12.14
N ASN A 66 2.22 -7.81 11.84
CA ASN A 66 1.18 -8.83 11.83
C ASN A 66 -0.12 -8.42 11.07
N PRO A 67 -0.04 -7.92 9.82
CA PRO A 67 -1.22 -7.42 9.11
C PRO A 67 -2.10 -8.58 8.61
N ASP A 68 -3.41 -8.36 8.50
CA ASP A 68 -4.36 -9.31 7.94
C ASP A 68 -4.35 -9.28 6.40
N VAL A 69 -4.07 -8.11 5.82
CA VAL A 69 -3.79 -7.95 4.39
C VAL A 69 -2.58 -7.04 4.20
N ILE A 70 -1.69 -7.38 3.29
CA ILE A 70 -0.55 -6.52 2.93
C ILE A 70 -0.31 -6.46 1.43
N ALA A 71 -0.17 -5.24 0.92
CA ALA A 71 0.31 -4.96 -0.43
C ALA A 71 1.81 -4.67 -0.40
N LEU A 72 2.60 -5.53 -1.03
CA LEU A 72 4.04 -5.35 -1.21
C LEU A 72 4.36 -4.78 -2.59
N GLN A 73 5.29 -3.84 -2.66
CA GLN A 73 5.82 -3.31 -3.91
C GLN A 73 7.33 -3.62 -4.04
N GLU A 74 7.80 -3.83 -5.26
CA GLU A 74 9.18 -4.26 -5.57
C GLU A 74 9.56 -5.63 -4.96
N ALA A 75 8.58 -6.51 -4.76
CA ALA A 75 8.81 -7.86 -4.23
C ALA A 75 9.30 -8.89 -5.28
N ASP A 76 9.47 -8.47 -6.54
CA ASP A 76 10.03 -9.26 -7.62
C ASP A 76 11.27 -8.56 -8.22
N GLN A 77 12.14 -9.35 -8.84
CA GLN A 77 13.23 -8.78 -9.64
C GLN A 77 12.69 -7.89 -10.77
N ARG A 78 13.38 -6.75 -11.01
CA ARG A 78 12.98 -5.77 -12.04
C ARG A 78 13.32 -6.21 -13.47
N PHE A 79 14.37 -7.00 -13.64
CA PHE A 79 14.91 -7.44 -14.93
C PHE A 79 14.94 -8.97 -15.03
N GLY A 80 15.10 -9.50 -16.24
CA GLY A 80 15.17 -10.94 -16.48
C GLY A 80 13.83 -11.67 -16.25
N GLU A 81 13.87 -12.80 -15.57
CA GLU A 81 12.70 -13.65 -15.35
C GLU A 81 11.67 -13.07 -14.37
N ARG A 82 12.01 -11.98 -13.66
CA ARG A 82 11.19 -11.36 -12.61
C ARG A 82 10.81 -12.36 -11.53
N SER A 83 11.79 -13.12 -11.04
CA SER A 83 11.56 -14.03 -9.94
C SER A 83 11.16 -13.26 -8.68
N GLY A 84 10.26 -13.85 -7.92
CA GLY A 84 9.91 -13.40 -6.61
C GLY A 84 11.10 -13.48 -5.65
N LEU A 85 11.15 -12.57 -4.69
CA LEU A 85 12.29 -12.38 -3.80
C LEU A 85 12.09 -12.97 -2.40
N LEU A 86 10.90 -13.48 -2.10
CA LEU A 86 10.50 -13.90 -0.76
C LEU A 86 10.28 -15.42 -0.71
N ASP A 87 10.60 -16.04 0.42
CA ASP A 87 10.17 -17.41 0.68
C ASP A 87 8.69 -17.40 1.11
N LEU A 88 7.77 -17.48 0.14
CA LEU A 88 6.33 -17.47 0.40
C LEU A 88 5.86 -18.63 1.28
N PRO A 89 6.33 -19.89 1.10
CA PRO A 89 6.03 -20.98 2.03
C PRO A 89 6.39 -20.64 3.48
N ARG A 90 7.58 -20.10 3.72
CA ARG A 90 8.01 -19.70 5.05
C ARG A 90 7.23 -18.51 5.59
N LEU A 91 7.00 -17.49 4.76
CA LEU A 91 6.17 -16.33 5.13
C LEU A 91 4.78 -16.79 5.58
N ARG A 92 4.16 -17.73 4.84
CA ARG A 92 2.86 -18.31 5.22
C ARG A 92 2.94 -19.05 6.55
N LEU A 93 3.97 -19.85 6.78
CA LEU A 93 4.16 -20.57 8.04
C LEU A 93 4.30 -19.62 9.24
N GLU A 94 5.02 -18.50 9.07
CA GLU A 94 5.32 -17.59 10.18
C GLU A 94 4.25 -16.51 10.42
N THR A 95 3.42 -16.19 9.42
CA THR A 95 2.47 -15.06 9.50
C THR A 95 1.01 -15.44 9.19
N GLY A 96 0.78 -16.62 8.60
CA GLY A 96 -0.52 -17.01 8.05
C GLY A 96 -0.87 -16.36 6.70
N LEU A 97 -0.10 -15.37 6.24
CA LEU A 97 -0.36 -14.68 4.98
C LEU A 97 -0.13 -15.60 3.78
N MET A 98 -1.07 -15.61 2.85
CA MET A 98 -1.00 -16.31 1.57
C MET A 98 -1.18 -15.33 0.41
N PRO A 99 -0.51 -15.57 -0.73
CA PRO A 99 -0.61 -14.69 -1.89
C PRO A 99 -1.98 -14.81 -2.58
N VAL A 100 -2.49 -13.68 -3.04
CA VAL A 100 -3.57 -13.64 -4.02
C VAL A 100 -3.06 -14.27 -5.33
N PRO A 101 -3.78 -15.25 -5.91
CA PRO A 101 -3.32 -15.94 -7.11
C PRO A 101 -3.34 -15.00 -8.33
N VAL A 102 -2.23 -14.95 -9.07
CA VAL A 102 -2.12 -14.18 -10.32
C VAL A 102 -1.91 -15.10 -11.52
N LEU A 103 -2.45 -14.73 -12.68
CA LEU A 103 -2.22 -15.41 -13.94
C LEU A 103 -0.85 -14.98 -14.49
N HIS A 104 0.09 -15.93 -14.60
CA HIS A 104 1.37 -15.92 -15.35
C HIS A 104 2.71 -15.87 -14.56
N LYS A 105 3.68 -16.54 -15.20
CA LYS A 105 5.10 -16.89 -14.90
C LYS A 105 5.35 -17.66 -13.58
N PRO A 106 5.87 -18.91 -13.64
CA PRO A 106 6.08 -19.77 -12.46
C PRO A 106 6.96 -19.16 -11.36
N LYS A 107 7.79 -18.17 -11.71
CA LYS A 107 8.83 -17.63 -10.83
C LYS A 107 8.43 -16.32 -10.14
N SER A 108 7.43 -15.58 -10.63
CA SER A 108 7.03 -14.28 -10.07
C SER A 108 6.07 -14.47 -8.90
N HIS A 109 6.17 -13.68 -7.83
CA HIS A 109 5.19 -13.74 -6.74
C HIS A 109 3.92 -12.95 -7.05
N GLY A 110 4.00 -11.98 -7.96
CA GLY A 110 2.88 -11.10 -8.23
C GLY A 110 2.88 -10.50 -9.62
N TRP A 111 2.25 -9.33 -9.76
CA TRP A 111 2.05 -8.66 -11.02
C TRP A 111 2.80 -7.33 -11.08
N ARG A 112 3.82 -7.31 -11.95
CA ARG A 112 4.67 -6.14 -12.21
C ARG A 112 5.30 -5.57 -10.93
N GLY A 113 5.68 -6.46 -9.99
CA GLY A 113 6.30 -6.11 -8.72
C GLY A 113 5.32 -5.80 -7.59
N ASN A 114 4.01 -5.94 -7.80
CA ASN A 114 3.01 -5.90 -6.73
C ASN A 114 2.66 -7.31 -6.29
N VAL A 115 2.73 -7.58 -5.00
CA VAL A 115 2.23 -8.82 -4.38
C VAL A 115 1.19 -8.43 -3.35
N LEU A 116 0.01 -9.03 -3.42
CA LEU A 116 -1.04 -8.86 -2.41
C LEU A 116 -1.12 -10.16 -1.61
N LEU A 117 -0.99 -10.06 -0.30
CA LEU A 117 -1.05 -11.19 0.63
C LEU A 117 -2.21 -10.96 1.61
N PHE A 118 -2.89 -12.02 2.01
CA PHE A 118 -4.01 -11.98 2.96
C PHE A 118 -3.96 -13.21 3.87
N LYS A 119 -4.42 -13.10 5.13
CA LYS A 119 -4.42 -14.21 6.09
C LYS A 119 -5.64 -15.11 5.97
N GLU A 120 -6.82 -14.49 5.97
CA GLU A 120 -8.11 -15.18 6.01
C GLU A 120 -9.07 -14.56 4.99
N GLY A 121 -9.93 -15.40 4.40
CA GLY A 121 -10.93 -14.99 3.43
C GLY A 121 -10.93 -15.85 2.16
N VAL A 122 -11.87 -15.54 1.26
CA VAL A 122 -12.00 -16.22 -0.04
C VAL A 122 -11.82 -15.20 -1.15
N VAL A 123 -10.79 -15.40 -1.98
CA VAL A 123 -10.58 -14.60 -3.19
C VAL A 123 -11.64 -14.99 -4.23
N ARG A 124 -12.51 -14.04 -4.56
CA ARG A 124 -13.60 -14.22 -5.55
C ARG A 124 -13.17 -13.87 -6.95
N ASP A 125 -12.40 -12.80 -7.08
CA ASP A 125 -12.02 -12.25 -8.35
C ASP A 125 -10.63 -11.62 -8.27
N VAL A 126 -9.84 -11.77 -9.33
CA VAL A 126 -8.49 -11.20 -9.44
C VAL A 126 -8.29 -10.65 -10.84
N HIS A 127 -7.90 -9.38 -10.91
CA HIS A 127 -7.61 -8.69 -12.14
C HIS A 127 -6.24 -8.05 -12.12
N GLN A 128 -5.41 -8.45 -13.08
CA GLN A 128 -4.08 -7.89 -13.31
C GLN A 128 -4.15 -6.78 -14.35
N VAL A 129 -3.77 -5.58 -13.94
CA VAL A 129 -3.89 -4.38 -14.76
C VAL A 129 -2.50 -3.91 -15.15
N ALA A 130 -2.21 -3.83 -16.45
CA ALA A 130 -1.03 -3.12 -16.93
C ALA A 130 -1.32 -1.61 -16.90
N LEU A 131 -0.51 -0.86 -16.17
CA LEU A 131 -0.68 0.58 -16.05
C LEU A 131 0.15 1.31 -17.13
N PRO A 132 -0.39 2.37 -17.77
CA PRO A 132 0.30 3.08 -18.84
C PRO A 132 1.55 3.80 -18.34
N GLY A 133 2.56 3.95 -19.19
CA GLY A 133 3.80 4.66 -18.89
C GLY A 133 5.02 4.02 -19.54
N LEU A 134 6.18 4.68 -19.39
CA LEU A 134 7.44 4.20 -19.97
C LEU A 134 8.01 2.99 -19.23
N GLU A 135 7.79 2.91 -17.92
CA GLU A 135 8.23 1.80 -17.09
C GLU A 135 7.07 0.83 -16.82
N PRO A 136 7.34 -0.49 -16.78
CA PRO A 136 6.30 -1.49 -16.60
C PRO A 136 5.72 -1.43 -15.18
N ARG A 137 4.63 -0.68 -15.01
CA ARG A 137 3.84 -0.62 -13.77
C ARG A 137 2.55 -1.43 -13.89
N GLY A 138 2.00 -1.84 -12.76
CA GLY A 138 0.74 -2.56 -12.72
C GLY A 138 -0.04 -2.28 -11.45
N ALA A 139 -1.31 -2.65 -11.49
CA ALA A 139 -2.15 -2.79 -10.31
C ALA A 139 -2.67 -4.23 -10.25
N LEU A 140 -2.85 -4.73 -9.04
CA LEU A 140 -3.52 -5.98 -8.76
C LEU A 140 -4.82 -5.65 -8.03
N VAL A 141 -5.95 -5.94 -8.67
CA VAL A 141 -7.28 -5.77 -8.08
C VAL A 141 -7.72 -7.15 -7.62
N ALA A 142 -8.02 -7.29 -6.33
CA ALA A 142 -8.54 -8.52 -5.76
C ALA A 142 -9.85 -8.21 -5.02
N GLU A 143 -10.82 -9.11 -5.15
CA GLU A 143 -12.06 -9.06 -4.38
C GLU A 143 -12.03 -10.23 -3.41
N ILE A 144 -12.02 -9.93 -2.11
CA ILE A 144 -11.81 -10.91 -1.04
C ILE A 144 -13.00 -10.84 -0.10
N ASP A 145 -13.69 -11.96 0.06
CA ASP A 145 -14.72 -12.10 1.09
C ASP A 145 -14.04 -12.39 2.42
N ILE A 146 -14.30 -11.55 3.41
CA ILE A 146 -13.68 -11.64 4.74
C ILE A 146 -14.80 -11.79 5.75
N GLU A 147 -14.70 -12.82 6.60
CA GLU A 147 -15.66 -13.13 7.67
C GLU A 147 -17.15 -13.19 7.21
N ALA A 148 -17.43 -13.65 5.98
CA ALA A 148 -18.77 -13.76 5.40
C ALA A 148 -19.55 -12.43 5.25
N ARG A 149 -18.87 -11.28 5.27
CA ARG A 149 -19.43 -9.94 5.02
C ARG A 149 -19.34 -9.57 3.53
N GLU A 150 -19.89 -8.40 3.15
CA GLU A 150 -19.68 -7.82 1.82
C GLU A 150 -18.19 -7.86 1.45
N GLY A 151 -17.87 -8.45 0.30
CA GLY A 151 -16.48 -8.64 -0.12
C GLY A 151 -15.73 -7.31 -0.27
N LEU A 152 -14.51 -7.25 0.27
CA LEU A 152 -13.62 -6.10 0.22
C LEU A 152 -12.84 -6.13 -1.09
N ARG A 153 -12.90 -5.05 -1.87
CA ARG A 153 -12.00 -4.85 -3.02
C ARG A 153 -10.70 -4.22 -2.55
N ILE A 154 -9.58 -4.81 -2.93
CA ILE A 154 -8.25 -4.32 -2.60
C ILE A 154 -7.48 -4.13 -3.89
N ILE A 155 -6.98 -2.92 -4.09
CA ILE A 155 -6.19 -2.52 -5.25
C ILE A 155 -4.77 -2.24 -4.76
N ALA A 156 -3.86 -3.16 -5.03
CA ALA A 156 -2.42 -2.96 -4.80
C ALA A 156 -1.80 -2.33 -6.04
N ALA A 157 -1.21 -1.14 -5.92
CA ALA A 157 -0.65 -0.43 -7.06
C ALA A 157 0.73 0.19 -6.77
N HIS A 158 1.62 0.17 -7.76
CA HIS A 158 2.89 0.89 -7.72
C HIS A 158 2.92 1.85 -8.90
N LEU A 159 2.73 3.15 -8.64
CA LEU A 159 2.67 4.16 -9.69
C LEU A 159 4.07 4.58 -10.15
N GLY A 160 4.15 5.15 -11.34
CA GLY A 160 5.40 5.50 -11.98
C GLY A 160 6.09 6.75 -11.43
N LEU A 161 7.36 6.94 -11.82
CA LEU A 161 8.15 8.10 -11.39
C LEU A 161 7.79 9.40 -12.12
N LEU A 162 7.27 9.30 -13.34
CA LEU A 162 6.90 10.46 -14.15
C LEU A 162 5.50 10.98 -13.80
N ARG A 163 5.38 12.28 -13.54
CA ARG A 163 4.12 12.93 -13.12
C ARG A 163 2.97 12.69 -14.09
N TRP A 164 3.20 12.86 -15.39
CA TRP A 164 2.16 12.65 -16.40
C TRP A 164 1.72 11.16 -16.46
N ALA A 165 2.65 10.23 -16.25
CA ALA A 165 2.36 8.81 -16.23
C ALA A 165 1.49 8.49 -15.02
N ARG A 166 1.87 8.91 -13.80
CA ARG A 166 1.04 8.70 -12.60
C ARG A 166 -0.39 9.19 -12.77
N ARG A 167 -0.57 10.32 -13.44
CA ARG A 167 -1.89 10.87 -13.73
C ARG A 167 -2.72 9.93 -14.62
N GLN A 168 -2.16 9.46 -15.72
CA GLN A 168 -2.82 8.48 -16.60
C GLN A 168 -3.09 7.14 -15.89
N GLN A 169 -2.17 6.72 -15.02
CA GLN A 169 -2.32 5.50 -14.24
C GLN A 169 -3.45 5.64 -13.20
N ALA A 170 -3.56 6.78 -12.53
CA ALA A 170 -4.68 7.08 -11.65
C ALA A 170 -6.00 7.09 -12.44
N ASP A 171 -6.05 7.74 -13.60
CA ASP A 171 -7.23 7.70 -14.49
C ASP A 171 -7.60 6.25 -14.88
N THR A 172 -6.61 5.43 -15.22
CA THR A 172 -6.81 4.00 -15.56
C THR A 172 -7.40 3.21 -14.39
N ILE A 173 -6.92 3.43 -13.16
CA ILE A 173 -7.46 2.78 -11.96
C ILE A 173 -8.91 3.19 -11.74
N LEU A 174 -9.24 4.48 -11.89
CA LEU A 174 -10.60 4.99 -11.74
C LEU A 174 -11.54 4.41 -12.80
N ASP A 175 -11.11 4.33 -14.05
CA ASP A 175 -11.90 3.71 -15.14
C ASP A 175 -12.23 2.24 -14.85
N ILE A 176 -11.30 1.50 -14.23
CA ILE A 176 -11.50 0.09 -13.89
C ILE A 176 -12.49 -0.05 -12.74
N ILE A 177 -12.41 0.83 -11.73
CA ILE A 177 -13.37 0.84 -10.62
C ILE A 177 -14.76 1.22 -11.13
N GLY A 178 -14.87 2.25 -11.96
CA GLY A 178 -16.15 2.75 -12.48
C GLY A 178 -16.90 1.78 -13.41
N ARG A 179 -16.23 0.75 -13.92
CA ARG A 179 -16.83 -0.31 -14.74
C ARG A 179 -17.32 -1.52 -13.92
N ARG A 180 -17.15 -1.49 -12.61
CA ARG A 180 -17.51 -2.59 -11.71
C ARG A 180 -18.61 -2.17 -10.76
N GLU A 181 -19.25 -3.16 -10.15
CA GLU A 181 -20.16 -2.93 -9.04
C GLU A 181 -19.45 -2.21 -7.89
N GLU A 182 -20.18 -1.28 -7.28
CA GLU A 182 -19.76 -0.59 -6.05
C GLU A 182 -19.62 -1.61 -4.93
N ARG A 183 -18.57 -1.42 -4.11
CA ARG A 183 -18.31 -2.19 -2.88
C ARG A 183 -17.24 -1.47 -2.06
N PRO A 184 -17.07 -1.80 -0.77
CA PRO A 184 -15.93 -1.31 0.01
C PRO A 184 -14.62 -1.57 -0.75
N THR A 185 -13.87 -0.51 -1.03
CA THR A 185 -12.67 -0.56 -1.85
C THR A 185 -11.52 0.17 -1.18
N LEU A 186 -10.40 -0.54 -1.02
CA LEU A 186 -9.12 0.01 -0.60
C LEU A 186 -8.17 0.11 -1.79
N LEU A 187 -7.53 1.26 -1.94
CA LEU A 187 -6.42 1.46 -2.87
C LEU A 187 -5.17 1.75 -2.06
N MET A 188 -4.15 0.90 -2.19
CA MET A 188 -2.94 0.96 -1.38
C MET A 188 -1.67 0.67 -2.18
N GLY A 189 -0.58 1.33 -1.81
CA GLY A 189 0.72 1.14 -2.46
C GLY A 189 1.64 2.35 -2.43
N ASP A 190 2.77 2.21 -3.11
CA ASP A 190 3.69 3.33 -3.39
C ASP A 190 3.22 4.10 -4.63
N PHE A 191 2.71 5.32 -4.40
CA PHE A 191 2.19 6.15 -5.47
C PHE A 191 3.24 7.11 -6.03
N ASN A 192 4.47 7.12 -5.51
CA ASN A 192 5.52 8.04 -5.94
C ASN A 192 5.05 9.52 -5.95
N GLU A 193 4.08 9.86 -5.10
CA GLU A 193 3.43 11.18 -5.08
C GLU A 193 3.17 11.68 -3.66
N TRP A 194 3.99 12.66 -3.26
CA TRP A 194 3.81 13.40 -2.02
C TRP A 194 3.13 14.76 -2.23
N ARG A 195 3.07 15.26 -3.48
CA ARG A 195 2.53 16.59 -3.78
C ARG A 195 1.00 16.58 -3.70
N LEU A 196 0.47 17.60 -3.06
CA LEU A 196 -0.96 17.89 -3.03
C LEU A 196 -1.29 18.99 -4.04
N GLY A 197 -2.52 18.95 -4.58
CA GLY A 197 -3.06 20.01 -5.43
C GLY A 197 -2.95 19.77 -6.94
N PRO A 198 -3.17 20.83 -7.76
CA PRO A 198 -3.39 20.69 -9.19
C PRO A 198 -2.27 19.94 -9.92
N GLY A 199 -2.68 18.90 -10.65
CA GLY A 199 -1.77 18.05 -11.41
C GLY A 199 -1.03 16.99 -10.59
N SER A 200 -1.36 16.81 -9.30
CA SER A 200 -1.06 15.58 -8.59
C SER A 200 -1.87 14.41 -9.16
N ALA A 201 -1.37 13.19 -9.04
CA ALA A 201 -2.16 11.99 -9.28
C ALA A 201 -3.18 11.76 -8.16
N LEU A 202 -2.86 12.19 -6.92
CA LEU A 202 -3.74 12.05 -5.76
C LEU A 202 -5.06 12.80 -5.95
N THR A 203 -5.01 14.03 -6.49
CA THR A 203 -6.21 14.82 -6.78
C THR A 203 -7.13 14.18 -7.81
N ARG A 204 -6.63 13.26 -8.65
CA ARG A 204 -7.51 12.48 -9.53
C ARG A 204 -8.27 11.42 -8.74
N LEU A 205 -7.59 10.77 -7.79
CA LEU A 205 -8.14 9.69 -6.97
C LEU A 205 -9.23 10.19 -5.99
N GLU A 206 -9.20 11.47 -5.63
CA GLU A 206 -10.20 12.08 -4.73
C GLU A 206 -11.65 11.92 -5.19
N SER A 207 -11.92 11.80 -6.49
CA SER A 207 -13.27 11.64 -7.02
C SER A 207 -13.97 10.35 -6.57
N VAL A 208 -13.20 9.31 -6.24
CA VAL A 208 -13.70 8.00 -5.79
C VAL A 208 -13.32 7.73 -4.33
N PHE A 209 -12.12 8.12 -3.92
CA PHE A 209 -11.56 7.81 -2.60
C PHE A 209 -11.72 8.95 -1.58
N GLY A 210 -12.51 9.96 -1.91
CA GLY A 210 -12.78 11.09 -1.02
C GLY A 210 -11.55 11.99 -0.77
N PRO A 211 -11.63 12.88 0.23
CA PRO A 211 -10.55 13.79 0.54
C PRO A 211 -9.28 13.04 0.95
N LEU A 212 -8.12 13.58 0.57
CA LEU A 212 -6.84 12.95 0.89
C LEU A 212 -6.63 12.88 2.41
N PRO A 213 -6.26 11.72 2.96
CA PRO A 213 -5.97 11.59 4.38
C PRO A 213 -4.75 12.44 4.74
N THR A 214 -4.61 12.75 6.03
CA THR A 214 -3.44 13.46 6.55
C THR A 214 -2.16 12.76 6.07
N PRO A 215 -1.22 13.47 5.42
CA PRO A 215 -0.01 12.84 4.93
C PRO A 215 0.83 12.22 6.05
N ILE A 216 1.05 10.90 5.97
CA ILE A 216 1.95 10.16 6.86
C ILE A 216 3.26 9.89 6.12
N PRO A 217 4.38 10.51 6.53
CA PRO A 217 5.67 10.28 5.87
C PRO A 217 6.21 8.88 6.13
N SER A 218 6.56 8.19 5.06
CA SER A 218 7.15 6.85 5.03
C SER A 218 8.55 6.83 4.40
N TYR A 219 8.93 7.89 3.67
CA TYR A 219 10.16 7.96 2.89
C TYR A 219 10.98 9.23 3.17
N PRO A 220 12.32 9.18 3.15
CA PRO A 220 13.13 7.96 3.23
C PRO A 220 13.05 7.38 4.65
N ALA A 221 13.16 6.05 4.79
CA ALA A 221 12.91 5.36 6.06
C ALA A 221 13.78 5.85 7.22
N ARG A 222 15.05 6.21 6.96
CA ARG A 222 15.98 6.73 7.99
C ARG A 222 15.56 8.09 8.54
N MET A 223 14.80 8.88 7.79
CA MET A 223 14.29 10.19 8.18
C MET A 223 12.99 10.49 7.41
N PRO A 224 11.84 9.94 7.85
CA PRO A 224 10.61 10.00 7.07
C PRO A 224 10.07 11.43 6.95
N VAL A 225 10.10 11.97 5.72
CA VAL A 225 9.68 13.34 5.40
C VAL A 225 8.70 13.46 4.23
N LEU A 226 8.61 12.43 3.38
CA LEU A 226 7.71 12.35 2.24
C LEU A 226 6.73 11.20 2.43
N SER A 227 5.47 11.44 2.08
CA SER A 227 4.39 10.46 2.10
C SER A 227 4.18 9.93 0.67
N LEU A 228 5.03 9.01 0.22
CA LEU A 228 4.90 8.41 -1.12
C LEU A 228 3.86 7.28 -1.11
N ASP A 229 3.87 6.51 -0.03
CA ASP A 229 2.95 5.41 0.22
C ASP A 229 1.57 5.95 0.67
N ARG A 230 0.52 5.30 0.20
CA ARG A 230 -0.87 5.66 0.47
C ARG A 230 -1.71 4.43 0.77
N ILE A 231 -2.71 4.63 1.63
CA ILE A 231 -3.88 3.77 1.78
C ILE A 231 -5.08 4.70 1.70
N MET A 232 -6.00 4.43 0.79
CA MET A 232 -7.18 5.25 0.52
C MET A 232 -8.41 4.34 0.45
N ALA A 233 -9.57 4.85 0.87
CA ALA A 233 -10.84 4.12 0.88
C ALA A 233 -11.93 4.89 0.14
N ASN A 234 -12.83 4.18 -0.56
CA ASN A 234 -13.98 4.81 -1.23
C ASN A 234 -15.16 5.10 -0.30
N ARG A 235 -15.10 4.65 0.96
CA ARG A 235 -16.10 4.92 2.01
C ARG A 235 -15.40 5.65 3.16
N ALA A 236 -16.00 6.73 3.66
CA ALA A 236 -15.37 7.67 4.58
C ALA A 236 -14.92 7.03 5.91
N ASP A 237 -15.75 6.13 6.44
CA ASP A 237 -15.53 5.52 7.76
C ASP A 237 -14.84 4.16 7.70
N LEU A 238 -14.41 3.73 6.50
CA LEU A 238 -13.74 2.44 6.32
C LEU A 238 -12.34 2.42 6.93
N ILE A 239 -11.63 3.55 6.94
CA ILE A 239 -10.31 3.69 7.58
C ILE A 239 -10.50 4.39 8.94
N ALA A 240 -10.41 3.62 10.02
CA ALA A 240 -10.56 4.15 11.37
C ALA A 240 -9.29 4.88 11.85
N GLU A 241 -8.11 4.36 11.50
CA GLU A 241 -6.84 4.91 11.96
C GLU A 241 -5.70 4.52 11.02
N MET A 242 -4.68 5.38 10.90
CA MET A 242 -3.48 5.12 10.10
C MET A 242 -2.20 5.52 10.85
N ALA A 243 -1.14 4.74 10.68
CA ALA A 243 0.17 5.02 11.25
C ALA A 243 1.28 4.40 10.40
N VAL A 244 2.50 4.89 10.61
CA VAL A 244 3.70 4.30 10.01
C VAL A 244 4.35 3.32 10.99
N HIS A 245 4.81 2.18 10.51
CA HIS A 245 5.61 1.23 11.31
C HIS A 245 7.06 1.64 11.32
N ASP A 246 7.44 2.42 12.33
CA ASP A 246 8.76 3.03 12.45
C ASP A 246 9.63 2.31 13.48
N THR A 247 10.12 1.11 13.13
CA THR A 247 11.03 0.32 13.99
C THR A 247 12.48 0.39 13.50
N PRO A 248 13.47 0.12 14.38
CA PRO A 248 14.87 0.02 13.95
C PRO A 248 15.08 -0.97 12.80
N LEU A 249 14.35 -2.09 12.81
CA LEU A 249 14.39 -3.09 11.75
C LEU A 249 13.79 -2.53 10.45
N ALA A 250 12.59 -1.93 10.50
CA ALA A 250 11.94 -1.35 9.32
C ALA A 250 12.82 -0.28 8.65
N ARG A 251 13.46 0.60 9.43
CA ARG A 251 14.41 1.61 8.93
C ARG A 251 15.63 1.04 8.22
N LYS A 252 16.01 -0.19 8.57
CA LYS A 252 17.14 -0.90 7.96
C LYS A 252 16.71 -1.73 6.76
N ALA A 253 15.52 -2.31 6.81
CA ALA A 253 15.05 -3.34 5.88
C ALA A 253 14.70 -2.81 4.48
N SER A 254 14.21 -1.56 4.39
CA SER A 254 13.85 -0.90 3.14
C SER A 254 14.13 0.61 3.22
N ASP A 255 14.18 1.29 2.07
CA ASP A 255 14.20 2.76 2.01
C ASP A 255 12.82 3.40 2.24
N HIS A 256 11.76 2.60 2.33
CA HIS A 256 10.42 2.99 2.79
C HIS A 256 10.12 2.39 4.17
N LEU A 257 9.29 3.06 4.96
CA LEU A 257 8.63 2.46 6.11
C LEU A 257 7.24 1.93 5.70
N PRO A 258 6.78 0.80 6.28
CA PRO A 258 5.43 0.33 6.05
C PRO A 258 4.37 1.32 6.56
N LEU A 259 3.29 1.48 5.80
CA LEU A 259 2.11 2.23 6.20
C LEU A 259 1.01 1.25 6.61
N LEU A 260 0.38 1.46 7.77
CA LEU A 260 -0.71 0.63 8.28
C LEU A 260 -2.00 1.43 8.36
N ALA A 261 -3.11 0.73 8.19
CA ALA A 261 -4.43 1.24 8.46
C ALA A 261 -5.26 0.19 9.21
N ARG A 262 -6.00 0.63 10.23
CA ARG A 262 -7.06 -0.16 10.85
C ARG A 262 -8.35 0.10 10.09
N ILE A 263 -8.93 -0.97 9.58
CA ILE A 263 -10.13 -0.97 8.73
C ILE A 263 -11.31 -1.44 9.56
N ASP A 264 -12.40 -0.68 9.50
CA ASP A 264 -13.67 -1.04 10.12
C ASP A 264 -14.67 -1.47 9.04
N LEU A 265 -14.95 -2.78 8.99
CA LEU A 265 -15.91 -3.36 8.05
C LEU A 265 -17.37 -3.22 8.54
N CYS A 266 -17.62 -2.79 9.78
CA CYS A 266 -18.95 -2.50 10.30
C CYS A 266 -19.44 -1.10 9.88
N ALA A 267 -18.52 -0.19 9.59
CA ALA A 267 -18.81 1.22 9.33
C ALA A 267 -19.55 1.49 7.99
N GLY A 268 -19.84 0.46 7.20
CA GLY A 268 -20.55 0.55 5.91
C GLY A 268 -21.99 0.04 5.90
N SER A 269 -22.53 -0.45 7.02
CA SER A 269 -23.86 -1.09 7.08
C SER A 269 -25.01 -0.14 7.37
N LEU A 270 -24.75 1.16 7.50
CA LEU A 270 -25.75 2.19 7.78
C LEU A 270 -25.99 3.03 6.52
N GLY A 271 -26.88 2.55 5.65
CA GLY A 271 -27.33 3.26 4.45
C GLY A 271 -28.23 2.41 3.58
#